data_AF-A0A2V3IES3-F1
#
_entry.id   AF-A0A2V3IES3-F1
#
_cell.length_a   1.000
_cell.length_b   1.000
_cell.length_c   1.000
_cell.angle_alpha   90.00
_cell.angle_beta   90.00
_cell.angle_gamma   90.00
#
_symmetry.space_group_name_H-M   'P 1'
#
loop_
_entity.id
_entity.type
_entity.pdbx_description
1 polymer ?
#
loop_
_entity_poly.entity_id
_entity_poly.type
_entity_poly.pdbx_seq_one_letter_code
_entity_poly.pdbx_strand_id
1 'polypeptide(L)'
;MSTMKHLQVTVDSEILNTLKTNNYVLCIAKMVNNAYTVIWEGKKSVLANNTFASEPKYELFATLNFQSGIQVGAETDPQPIQGGLTCLLNSAGILGTPTGSIDASSPFYMDNQYALVHPGVNVIMPDNSSVPIYVAEHGVIIGMAELLPKEKVVVWFEQRVETSMMISKVQGISIELDFTTISSQSVRYTNDMKFVATSVGPNQLFYFKGPKLEDAFPVRGLLDYLVKFQPLIRDAVRGSLIIYVMERLINEGYRPETVDFHPNGTFHISFPKQNALQYILGGYVPDYEEAIDGALKGALRDVKGIPNCETWNIFPKKVIRGEKQMLKHLMEELNNVHQHEKLVSLLEKAEIEKCM
;
A
#
# COMPACT_ATOMS: atom_id res chain seq x y z
N MET A 1 8.41 -21.65 10.82
CA MET A 1 9.40 -20.73 11.41
C MET A 1 8.92 -19.32 11.16
N SER A 2 8.80 -18.52 12.21
CA SER A 2 8.51 -17.09 12.08
C SER A 2 9.65 -16.40 11.32
N THR A 3 9.31 -15.53 10.35
CA THR A 3 10.30 -14.81 9.55
C THR A 3 10.37 -13.37 10.00
N MET A 4 11.58 -12.86 10.23
CA MET A 4 11.83 -11.47 10.57
C MET A 4 11.23 -10.54 9.50
N LYS A 5 10.54 -9.49 9.96
CA LYS A 5 9.95 -8.45 9.12
C LYS A 5 10.83 -7.22 9.14
N HIS A 6 11.13 -6.67 7.97
CA HIS A 6 12.01 -5.52 7.79
C HIS A 6 11.27 -4.36 7.15
N LEU A 7 11.29 -3.21 7.81
CA LEU A 7 10.75 -1.96 7.28
C LEU A 7 11.89 -0.97 7.09
N GLN A 8 12.00 -0.42 5.89
CA GLN A 8 12.86 0.73 5.61
C GLN A 8 12.00 1.96 5.35
N VAL A 9 12.25 3.02 6.13
CA VAL A 9 11.66 4.35 5.91
C VAL A 9 12.76 5.30 5.47
N THR A 10 12.69 5.73 4.22
CA THR A 10 13.54 6.78 3.66
C THR A 10 12.83 8.12 3.76
N VAL A 11 13.58 9.18 4.04
CA VAL A 11 13.05 10.55 4.17
C VAL A 11 13.86 11.45 3.26
N ASP A 12 13.18 12.22 2.43
CA ASP A 12 13.85 13.17 1.55
C ASP A 12 14.66 14.18 2.34
N SER A 13 15.86 14.47 1.84
CA SER A 13 16.82 15.35 2.50
C SER A 13 16.28 16.77 2.71
N GLU A 14 15.45 17.25 1.79
CA GLU A 14 14.95 18.61 1.77
C GLU A 14 13.90 18.84 2.86
N ILE A 15 13.18 17.80 3.30
CA ILE A 15 12.22 17.88 4.40
C ILE A 15 12.77 17.41 5.76
N LEU A 16 13.88 16.67 5.76
CA LEU A 16 14.45 16.10 6.99
C LEU A 16 14.77 17.17 8.05
N ASN A 17 15.32 18.32 7.65
CA ASN A 17 15.61 19.42 8.58
C ASN A 17 14.33 20.00 9.16
N THR A 18 13.30 20.19 8.33
CA THR A 18 11.99 20.68 8.77
C THR A 18 11.38 19.75 9.83
N LEU A 19 11.44 18.43 9.61
CA LEU A 19 10.95 17.45 10.58
C LEU A 19 11.68 17.56 11.93
N LYS A 20 13.02 17.66 11.90
CA LYS A 20 13.85 17.77 13.11
C LYS A 20 13.62 19.07 13.86
N THR A 21 13.66 20.22 13.18
CA THR A 21 13.47 21.54 13.79
C THR A 21 12.10 21.67 14.43
N ASN A 22 11.08 21.02 13.86
CA ASN A 22 9.73 20.99 14.41
C ASN A 22 9.50 19.82 15.37
N ASN A 23 10.51 19.07 15.81
CA ASN A 23 10.38 17.97 16.76
C ASN A 23 9.36 16.89 16.35
N TYR A 24 9.28 16.58 15.05
CA TYR A 24 8.51 15.44 14.57
C TYR A 24 9.21 14.13 14.91
N VAL A 25 8.41 13.14 15.26
CA VAL A 25 8.79 11.77 15.60
C VAL A 25 8.30 10.85 14.50
N LEU A 26 9.18 10.02 13.96
CA LEU A 26 8.78 8.94 13.05
C LEU A 26 8.14 7.83 13.89
N CYS A 27 6.84 7.63 13.70
CA CYS A 27 6.01 6.73 14.49
C CYS A 27 5.64 5.49 13.69
N ILE A 28 5.67 4.34 14.36
CA ILE A 28 5.24 3.05 13.82
C ILE A 28 4.35 2.38 14.86
N ALA A 29 3.19 1.89 14.43
CA ALA A 29 2.30 1.06 15.23
C ALA A 29 2.01 -0.25 14.51
N LYS A 30 1.82 -1.33 15.26
CA LYS A 30 1.44 -2.64 14.74
C LYS A 30 -0.05 -2.89 14.97
N MET A 31 -0.68 -3.65 14.08
CA MET A 31 -2.10 -3.93 14.15
C MET A 31 -2.38 -5.15 15.04
N VAL A 32 -3.31 -5.01 15.97
CA VAL A 32 -3.93 -6.13 16.71
C VAL A 32 -5.44 -5.88 16.70
N ASN A 33 -6.25 -6.91 16.42
CA ASN A 33 -7.72 -6.79 16.34
C ASN A 33 -8.23 -5.66 15.42
N ASN A 34 -7.54 -5.41 14.30
CA ASN A 34 -7.82 -4.31 13.35
C ASN A 34 -7.63 -2.88 13.91
N ALA A 35 -6.92 -2.72 15.02
CA ALA A 35 -6.66 -1.42 15.62
C ALA A 35 -5.16 -1.16 15.81
N TYR A 36 -4.81 0.13 15.81
CA TYR A 36 -3.47 0.65 16.12
C TYR A 36 -3.59 1.49 17.38
N THR A 37 -3.25 0.91 18.54
CA THR A 37 -3.55 1.54 19.83
C THR A 37 -2.32 1.92 20.63
N VAL A 38 -1.12 1.51 20.20
CA VAL A 38 0.16 1.86 20.83
C VAL A 38 1.23 2.14 19.78
N ILE A 39 2.03 3.18 20.01
CA ILE A 39 3.23 3.46 19.22
C ILE A 39 4.30 2.43 19.60
N TRP A 40 4.50 1.45 18.73
CA TRP A 40 5.55 0.43 18.88
C TRP A 40 6.95 1.05 18.81
N GLU A 41 7.15 2.02 17.93
CA GLU A 41 8.43 2.71 17.77
C GLU A 41 8.20 4.20 17.49
N GLY A 42 8.77 5.06 18.33
CA GLY A 42 8.75 6.51 18.20
C GLY A 42 10.17 7.08 18.08
N LYS A 43 10.69 7.22 16.85
CA LYS A 43 12.06 7.66 16.59
C LYS A 43 12.16 9.18 16.51
N LYS A 44 12.65 9.82 17.58
CA LYS A 44 12.91 11.28 17.64
C LYS A 44 14.10 11.70 16.76
N SER A 45 15.17 10.91 16.74
CA SER A 45 16.37 11.16 15.92
C SER A 45 16.21 10.59 14.51
N VAL A 46 15.29 11.17 13.73
CA VAL A 46 14.99 10.73 12.36
C VAL A 46 16.21 10.93 11.46
N LEU A 47 16.57 9.92 10.70
CA LEU A 47 17.64 9.97 9.69
C LEU A 47 17.04 9.94 8.28
N ALA A 48 17.86 10.18 7.25
CA ALA A 48 17.43 10.01 5.86
C ALA A 48 17.07 8.54 5.54
N ASN A 49 17.71 7.59 6.24
CA ASN A 49 17.45 6.17 6.14
C ASN A 49 17.20 5.61 7.55
N ASN A 50 16.02 5.04 7.76
CA ASN A 50 15.63 4.44 9.04
C ASN A 50 15.20 3.00 8.77
N THR A 51 15.73 2.07 9.57
CA THR A 51 15.45 0.64 9.44
C THR A 51 14.87 0.12 10.72
N PHE A 52 13.85 -0.72 10.60
CA PHE A 52 13.14 -1.34 11.71
C PHE A 52 12.98 -2.82 11.43
N ALA A 53 13.08 -3.63 12.48
CA ALA A 53 12.92 -5.07 12.37
C ALA A 53 12.09 -5.61 13.53
N SER A 54 11.29 -6.64 13.28
CA SER A 54 10.55 -7.35 14.32
C SER A 54 10.28 -8.78 13.92
N GLU A 55 10.12 -9.64 14.92
CA GLU A 55 9.59 -10.99 14.77
C GLU A 55 8.22 -11.07 15.44
N PRO A 56 7.28 -11.88 14.92
CA PRO A 56 6.02 -12.17 15.60
C PRO A 56 6.24 -13.13 16.78
N LYS A 57 6.88 -12.60 17.82
CA LYS A 57 7.01 -13.19 19.15
C LYS A 57 6.34 -12.23 20.11
N TYR A 58 5.40 -12.75 20.92
CA TYR A 58 4.52 -11.90 21.70
C TYR A 58 4.53 -12.30 23.17
N GLU A 59 4.23 -11.31 24.01
CA GLU A 59 3.80 -11.54 25.39
C GLU A 59 2.44 -10.91 25.60
N LEU A 60 1.66 -11.53 26.48
CA LEU A 60 0.40 -11.01 26.97
C LEU A 60 0.64 -10.32 28.31
N PHE A 61 0.00 -9.17 28.50
CA PHE A 61 -0.08 -8.50 29.80
C PHE A 61 -1.47 -7.88 30.00
N ALA A 62 -1.77 -7.43 31.20
CA ALA A 62 -2.95 -6.62 31.48
C ALA A 62 -2.55 -5.25 32.05
N THR A 63 -3.36 -4.24 31.78
CA THR A 63 -3.29 -2.92 32.42
C THR A 63 -4.66 -2.49 32.92
N LEU A 64 -4.73 -1.54 33.86
CA LEU A 64 -5.99 -1.09 34.47
C LEU A 64 -6.69 0.01 33.66
N ASN A 65 -5.99 0.67 32.75
CA ASN A 65 -6.55 1.76 31.98
C ASN A 65 -6.09 1.78 30.52
N PHE A 66 -6.92 2.38 29.68
CA PHE A 66 -6.51 2.85 28.37
C PHE A 66 -6.71 4.35 28.30
N GLN A 67 -5.63 5.10 28.04
CA GLN A 67 -5.70 6.54 27.91
C GLN A 67 -4.73 7.04 26.84
N SER A 68 -5.28 7.60 25.76
CA SER A 68 -4.50 8.20 24.67
C SER A 68 -3.56 9.28 25.21
N GLY A 69 -2.31 9.27 24.76
CA GLY A 69 -1.25 10.20 25.19
C GLY A 69 -0.48 9.77 26.44
N ILE A 70 -0.81 8.61 27.04
CA ILE A 70 -0.09 8.06 28.19
C ILE A 70 0.72 6.84 27.77
N GLN A 71 1.92 6.68 28.32
CA GLN A 71 2.72 5.48 28.09
C GLN A 71 2.07 4.26 28.75
N VAL A 72 2.11 3.13 28.07
CA VAL A 72 1.63 1.86 28.59
C VAL A 72 2.48 1.44 29.80
N GLY A 73 1.80 1.18 30.92
CA GLY A 73 2.33 0.47 32.07
C GLY A 73 1.65 -0.89 32.18
N ALA A 74 2.43 -1.97 32.16
CA ALA A 74 1.92 -3.29 32.47
C ALA A 74 1.71 -3.42 33.98
N GLU A 75 0.53 -3.90 34.38
CA GLU A 75 0.15 -4.10 35.79
C GLU A 75 0.30 -5.56 36.23
N THR A 76 0.67 -6.43 35.28
CA THR A 76 0.95 -7.85 35.47
C THR A 76 2.33 -8.18 34.94
N ASP A 77 2.94 -9.24 35.47
CA ASP A 77 4.12 -9.85 34.87
C ASP A 77 3.75 -10.43 33.48
N PRO A 78 4.34 -9.93 32.38
CA PRO A 78 4.01 -10.41 31.04
C PRO A 78 4.31 -11.89 30.86
N GLN A 79 3.46 -12.59 30.10
CA GLN A 79 3.61 -14.02 29.83
C GLN A 79 3.82 -14.24 28.32
N PRO A 80 4.88 -14.97 27.89
CA PRO A 80 5.04 -15.35 26.49
C PRO A 80 3.80 -16.07 25.96
N ILE A 81 3.35 -15.71 24.75
CA ILE A 81 2.11 -16.23 24.18
C ILE A 81 2.23 -16.51 22.68
N GLN A 82 1.49 -17.51 22.21
CA GLN A 82 1.37 -17.88 20.80
C GLN A 82 -0.10 -18.15 20.47
N GLY A 83 -0.47 -18.07 19.18
CA GLY A 83 -1.83 -18.35 18.73
C GLY A 83 -2.35 -19.71 19.22
N GLY A 84 -3.64 -19.78 19.54
CA GLY A 84 -4.31 -20.95 20.11
C GLY A 84 -4.13 -21.12 21.63
N LEU A 85 -3.21 -20.37 22.26
CA LEU A 85 -2.98 -20.45 23.70
C LEU A 85 -3.83 -19.44 24.49
N THR A 86 -4.12 -19.78 25.75
CA THR A 86 -4.86 -18.96 26.71
C THR A 86 -4.05 -18.73 27.98
N CYS A 87 -3.94 -17.49 28.43
CA CYS A 87 -3.47 -17.15 29.77
C CYS A 87 -4.65 -16.82 30.68
N LEU A 88 -4.63 -17.36 31.89
CA LEU A 88 -5.60 -17.03 32.95
C LEU A 88 -5.08 -15.86 33.77
N LEU A 89 -5.80 -14.73 33.78
CA LEU A 89 -5.63 -13.69 34.79
C LEU A 89 -6.54 -14.01 35.96
N ASN A 90 -5.97 -14.56 37.04
CA ASN A 90 -6.76 -15.05 38.16
C ASN A 90 -7.34 -13.92 39.04
N SER A 91 -8.20 -14.28 40.00
CA SER A 91 -8.83 -13.32 40.91
C SER A 91 -7.85 -12.54 41.81
N ALA A 92 -6.58 -12.92 41.86
CA ALA A 92 -5.53 -12.19 42.58
C ALA A 92 -4.75 -11.22 41.68
N GLY A 93 -5.10 -11.10 40.39
CA GLY A 93 -4.41 -10.24 39.43
C GLY A 93 -3.10 -10.84 38.89
N ILE A 94 -2.87 -12.14 39.08
CA ILE A 94 -1.68 -12.83 38.59
C ILE A 94 -1.99 -13.45 37.23
N LEU A 95 -1.21 -13.06 36.21
CA LEU A 95 -1.31 -13.64 34.87
C LEU A 95 -0.52 -14.95 34.83
N GLY A 96 -1.25 -16.06 34.72
CA GLY A 96 -0.67 -17.41 34.70
C GLY A 96 -0.03 -17.78 33.37
N THR A 97 0.79 -18.83 33.41
CA THR A 97 1.44 -19.40 32.22
C THR A 97 0.40 -19.85 31.19
N PRO A 98 0.68 -19.74 29.89
CA PRO A 98 -0.25 -20.10 28.83
C PRO A 98 -0.58 -21.60 28.82
N THR A 99 -1.83 -21.92 28.51
CA THR A 99 -2.36 -23.28 28.36
C THR A 99 -3.08 -23.44 27.02
N GLY A 100 -3.29 -24.68 26.56
CA GLY A 100 -3.97 -24.97 25.30
C GLY A 100 -3.03 -25.58 24.25
N SER A 101 -3.45 -25.51 22.99
CA SER A 101 -2.69 -26.03 21.84
C SER A 101 -2.26 -24.90 20.93
N ILE A 102 -1.01 -24.94 20.47
CA ILE A 102 -0.49 -23.91 19.57
C ILE A 102 -1.15 -24.04 18.20
N ASP A 103 -1.74 -22.95 17.73
CA ASP A 103 -2.23 -22.74 16.38
C ASP A 103 -1.87 -21.32 15.93
N ALA A 104 -0.83 -21.20 15.09
CA ALA A 104 -0.32 -19.92 14.62
C ALA A 104 -1.33 -19.11 13.79
N SER A 105 -2.43 -19.73 13.32
CA SER A 105 -3.49 -19.06 12.58
C SER A 105 -4.62 -18.54 13.47
N SER A 106 -4.64 -18.95 14.73
CA SER A 106 -5.65 -18.55 15.72
C SER A 106 -5.21 -17.33 16.53
N PRO A 107 -6.17 -16.55 17.07
CA PRO A 107 -5.89 -15.59 18.14
C PRO A 107 -5.25 -16.29 19.35
N PHE A 108 -4.63 -15.51 20.23
CA PHE A 108 -4.42 -15.95 21.61
C PHE A 108 -5.41 -15.27 22.54
N TYR A 109 -5.57 -15.83 23.73
CA TYR A 109 -6.68 -15.49 24.63
C TYR A 109 -6.21 -15.09 26.02
N MET A 110 -6.95 -14.16 26.63
CA MET A 110 -6.91 -13.89 28.05
C MET A 110 -8.23 -14.32 28.68
N ASP A 111 -8.21 -15.26 29.61
CA ASP A 111 -9.37 -15.51 30.50
C ASP A 111 -9.22 -14.61 31.72
N ASN A 112 -9.99 -13.53 31.78
CA ASN A 112 -9.93 -12.57 32.88
C ASN A 112 -10.93 -12.95 33.99
N GLN A 113 -10.42 -13.25 35.18
CA GLN A 113 -11.20 -13.52 36.39
C GLN A 113 -10.88 -12.52 37.53
N TYR A 114 -10.20 -11.42 37.22
CA TYR A 114 -9.79 -10.42 38.20
C TYR A 114 -10.84 -9.32 38.38
N ALA A 115 -10.82 -8.33 37.48
CA ALA A 115 -11.66 -7.13 37.48
C ALA A 115 -11.55 -6.50 36.08
N LEU A 116 -12.13 -5.30 35.90
CA LEU A 116 -11.93 -4.54 34.67
C LEU A 116 -10.44 -4.33 34.39
N VAL A 117 -9.96 -4.91 33.29
CA VAL A 117 -8.62 -4.72 32.76
C VAL A 117 -8.67 -4.48 31.26
N HIS A 118 -7.62 -3.88 30.72
CA HIS A 118 -7.38 -3.75 29.30
C HIS A 118 -6.27 -4.72 28.91
N PRO A 119 -6.60 -5.84 28.22
CA PRO A 119 -5.59 -6.76 27.72
C PRO A 119 -4.63 -6.06 26.75
N GLY A 120 -3.35 -6.34 26.90
CA GLY A 120 -2.30 -5.75 26.10
C GLY A 120 -1.35 -6.80 25.52
N VAL A 121 -0.65 -6.40 24.46
CA VAL A 121 0.31 -7.25 23.74
C VAL A 121 1.65 -6.53 23.66
N ASN A 122 2.70 -7.22 24.11
CA ASN A 122 4.08 -6.84 23.80
C ASN A 122 4.56 -7.60 22.57
N VAL A 123 5.47 -6.98 21.82
CA VAL A 123 6.38 -7.71 20.93
C VAL A 123 7.70 -7.93 21.65
N ILE A 124 8.25 -9.12 21.52
CA ILE A 124 9.59 -9.46 22.01
C ILE A 124 10.59 -9.09 20.91
N MET A 125 11.50 -8.19 21.24
CA MET A 125 12.56 -7.71 20.37
C MET A 125 13.75 -8.70 20.34
N PRO A 126 14.63 -8.65 19.32
CA PRO A 126 15.77 -9.56 19.21
C PRO A 126 16.74 -9.54 20.39
N ASP A 127 16.77 -8.45 21.17
CA ASP A 127 17.57 -8.31 22.38
C ASP A 127 16.85 -8.81 23.65
N ASN A 128 15.73 -9.52 23.47
CA ASN A 128 14.81 -9.99 24.52
C ASN A 128 14.14 -8.86 25.34
N SER A 129 14.20 -7.60 24.89
CA SER A 129 13.35 -6.57 25.46
C SER A 129 11.91 -6.71 24.95
N SER A 130 10.95 -6.31 25.78
CA SER A 130 9.52 -6.33 25.43
C SER A 130 9.00 -4.91 25.29
N VAL A 131 8.35 -4.65 24.16
CA VAL A 131 7.76 -3.33 23.87
C VAL A 131 6.28 -3.49 23.58
N PRO A 132 5.40 -2.71 24.23
CA PRO A 132 3.96 -2.78 23.99
C PRO A 132 3.63 -2.33 22.56
N ILE A 133 2.77 -3.09 21.91
CA ILE A 133 2.28 -2.83 20.54
C ILE A 133 0.77 -2.63 20.49
N TYR A 134 0.07 -2.99 21.56
CA TYR A 134 -1.37 -2.89 21.66
C TYR A 134 -1.83 -2.89 23.11
N VAL A 135 -2.87 -2.12 23.38
CA VAL A 135 -3.75 -2.23 24.53
C VAL A 135 -5.18 -2.15 24.01
N ALA A 136 -6.07 -3.00 24.50
CA ALA A 136 -7.48 -2.96 24.14
C ALA A 136 -8.11 -1.64 24.61
N GLU A 137 -8.75 -0.87 23.73
CA GLU A 137 -9.38 0.39 24.12
C GLU A 137 -10.57 0.18 25.08
N HIS A 138 -11.30 -0.91 24.87
CA HIS A 138 -12.39 -1.33 25.72
C HIS A 138 -11.90 -2.42 26.68
N GLY A 139 -12.02 -2.16 27.98
CA GLY A 139 -11.63 -3.12 29.00
C GLY A 139 -12.61 -4.29 29.10
N VAL A 140 -12.11 -5.41 29.59
CA VAL A 140 -12.85 -6.65 29.85
C VAL A 140 -13.02 -6.78 31.36
N ILE A 141 -14.26 -6.85 31.85
CA ILE A 141 -14.55 -6.96 33.29
C ILE A 141 -14.23 -8.36 33.83
N ILE A 142 -14.89 -9.37 33.29
CA ILE A 142 -14.65 -10.79 33.54
C ILE A 142 -14.97 -11.50 32.23
N GLY A 143 -14.16 -12.49 31.87
CA GLY A 143 -14.36 -13.34 30.71
C GLY A 143 -13.22 -13.30 29.72
N MET A 144 -13.48 -13.87 28.55
CA MET A 144 -12.49 -14.06 27.51
C MET A 144 -12.26 -12.80 26.68
N ALA A 145 -10.98 -12.48 26.47
CA ALA A 145 -10.52 -11.52 25.48
C ALA A 145 -9.74 -12.25 24.38
N GLU A 146 -10.08 -11.97 23.13
CA GLU A 146 -9.37 -12.50 21.96
C GLU A 146 -8.40 -11.45 21.43
N LEU A 147 -7.17 -11.85 21.12
CA LEU A 147 -6.12 -10.96 20.61
C LEU A 147 -5.48 -11.60 19.40
N LEU A 148 -5.65 -10.95 18.25
CA LEU A 148 -5.15 -11.38 16.95
C LEU A 148 -4.18 -10.34 16.39
N PRO A 149 -2.86 -10.48 16.64
CA PRO A 149 -1.87 -9.70 15.93
C PRO A 149 -1.95 -9.94 14.44
N LYS A 150 -1.85 -8.87 13.66
CA LYS A 150 -1.78 -8.92 12.21
C LYS A 150 -0.42 -8.42 11.76
N GLU A 151 0.09 -9.01 10.68
CA GLU A 151 1.34 -8.60 10.03
C GLU A 151 1.15 -7.29 9.26
N LYS A 152 0.58 -6.26 9.90
CA LYS A 152 0.32 -4.94 9.33
C LYS A 152 0.87 -3.87 10.26
N VAL A 153 1.46 -2.85 9.67
CA VAL A 153 1.99 -1.69 10.39
C VAL A 153 1.51 -0.41 9.74
N VAL A 154 1.38 0.65 10.53
CA VAL A 154 1.13 2.00 10.02
C VAL A 154 2.33 2.87 10.39
N VAL A 155 2.73 3.72 9.45
CA VAL A 155 3.88 4.64 9.57
C VAL A 155 3.38 6.07 9.39
N TRP A 156 3.78 6.97 10.27
CA TRP A 156 3.43 8.39 10.19
C TRP A 156 4.44 9.29 10.93
N PHE A 157 4.28 10.60 10.81
CA PHE A 157 5.02 11.59 11.61
C PHE A 157 4.07 12.32 12.55
N GLU A 158 4.46 12.46 13.82
CA GLU A 158 3.68 13.17 14.84
C GLU A 158 4.59 13.87 15.86
N GLN A 159 4.09 14.89 16.54
CA GLN A 159 4.81 15.64 17.57
C GLN A 159 4.34 15.23 18.96
N ARG A 160 5.21 15.41 19.97
CA ARG A 160 4.89 15.18 21.40
C ARG A 160 4.43 13.75 21.72
N VAL A 161 4.95 12.78 20.97
CA VAL A 161 4.72 11.35 21.16
C VAL A 161 6.03 10.61 21.33
N GLU A 162 5.95 9.39 21.84
CA GLU A 162 7.11 8.51 22.03
C GLU A 162 6.71 7.04 22.02
N THR A 163 7.72 6.16 21.98
CA THR A 163 7.54 4.71 22.10
C THR A 163 6.70 4.36 23.33
N SER A 164 5.85 3.35 23.16
CA SER A 164 4.91 2.85 24.17
C SER A 164 3.76 3.78 24.51
N MET A 165 3.59 4.93 23.85
CA MET A 165 2.43 5.80 24.08
C MET A 165 1.16 5.22 23.46
N MET A 166 0.08 5.19 24.23
CA MET A 166 -1.25 4.80 23.76
C MET A 166 -1.82 5.88 22.84
N ILE A 167 -2.50 5.45 21.77
CA ILE A 167 -3.13 6.33 20.79
C ILE A 167 -4.55 5.85 20.50
N SER A 168 -5.49 6.78 20.36
CA SER A 168 -6.87 6.48 19.93
C SER A 168 -7.05 6.53 18.41
N LYS A 169 -6.11 7.19 17.71
CA LYS A 169 -6.04 7.24 16.25
C LYS A 169 -4.67 7.72 15.79
N VAL A 170 -4.30 7.31 14.59
CA VAL A 170 -3.16 7.89 13.87
C VAL A 170 -3.53 9.30 13.41
N GLN A 171 -2.68 10.28 13.72
CA GLN A 171 -2.88 11.67 13.33
C GLN A 171 -2.06 12.01 12.09
N GLY A 172 -2.69 12.68 11.12
CA GLY A 172 -2.01 13.20 9.93
C GLY A 172 -1.83 12.17 8.80
N ILE A 173 -0.86 12.45 7.93
CA ILE A 173 -0.57 11.65 6.74
C ILE A 173 0.16 10.38 7.17
N SER A 174 -0.38 9.24 6.77
CA SER A 174 0.13 7.93 7.13
C SER A 174 0.09 6.96 5.96
N ILE A 175 0.76 5.83 6.12
CA ILE A 175 0.73 4.71 5.19
C ILE A 175 0.65 3.40 5.97
N GLU A 176 -0.31 2.56 5.58
CA GLU A 176 -0.41 1.18 6.05
C GLU A 176 0.41 0.27 5.13
N LEU A 177 1.16 -0.65 5.73
CA LEU A 177 2.01 -1.61 5.04
C LEU A 177 1.67 -3.03 5.51
N ASP A 178 1.44 -3.92 4.56
CA ASP A 178 1.04 -5.32 4.82
C ASP A 178 2.19 -6.29 4.58
N PHE A 179 2.63 -6.95 5.64
CA PHE A 179 3.72 -7.93 5.70
C PHE A 179 3.22 -9.38 5.74
N THR A 180 1.92 -9.64 5.50
CA THR A 180 1.35 -10.99 5.57
C THR A 180 2.08 -11.97 4.65
N THR A 181 2.39 -11.54 3.42
CA THR A 181 3.03 -12.40 2.39
C THR A 181 4.48 -12.02 2.09
N ILE A 182 4.98 -10.91 2.64
CA ILE A 182 6.31 -10.36 2.38
C ILE A 182 7.06 -10.07 3.68
N SER A 183 8.37 -10.30 3.68
CA SER A 183 9.23 -10.07 4.85
C SER A 183 9.93 -8.71 4.84
N SER A 184 9.88 -7.97 3.74
CA SER A 184 10.55 -6.67 3.62
C SER A 184 9.73 -5.69 2.80
N GLN A 185 9.64 -4.45 3.28
CA GLN A 185 9.05 -3.32 2.56
C GLN A 185 9.85 -2.05 2.80
N SER A 186 9.83 -1.18 1.79
CA SER A 186 10.44 0.13 1.87
C SER A 186 9.43 1.21 1.49
N VAL A 187 9.47 2.32 2.20
CA VAL A 187 8.65 3.49 1.96
C VAL A 187 9.51 4.74 1.97
N ARG A 188 9.12 5.74 1.18
CA ARG A 188 9.75 7.04 1.10
C ARG A 188 8.77 8.12 1.53
N TYR A 189 9.19 8.97 2.47
CA TYR A 189 8.51 10.21 2.80
C TYR A 189 9.08 11.33 1.94
N THR A 190 8.27 11.83 1.00
CA THR A 190 8.71 12.74 -0.03
C THR A 190 8.68 14.20 0.41
N ASN A 191 9.33 15.06 -0.36
CA ASN A 191 9.28 16.51 -0.18
C ASN A 191 7.86 17.11 -0.23
N ASP A 192 6.92 16.41 -0.88
CA ASP A 192 5.50 16.79 -0.92
C ASP A 192 4.73 16.37 0.35
N MET A 193 5.45 15.95 1.40
CA MET A 193 4.88 15.49 2.68
C MET A 193 3.98 14.25 2.52
N LYS A 194 4.34 13.32 1.63
CA LYS A 194 3.57 12.10 1.38
C LYS A 194 4.44 10.87 1.53
N PHE A 195 3.83 9.79 2.00
CA PHE A 195 4.43 8.47 1.92
C PHE A 195 4.16 7.84 0.55
N VAL A 196 5.20 7.29 -0.05
CA VAL A 196 5.14 6.53 -1.31
C VAL A 196 5.84 5.20 -1.09
N ALA A 197 5.16 4.10 -1.35
CA ALA A 197 5.78 2.78 -1.31
C ALA A 197 6.86 2.68 -2.39
N THR A 198 8.08 2.35 -1.99
CA THR A 198 9.23 2.16 -2.88
C THR A 198 9.57 0.69 -2.88
N SER A 199 8.85 -0.12 -3.65
CA SER A 199 9.02 -1.57 -3.66
C SER A 199 10.49 -1.99 -3.84
N VAL A 200 10.98 -2.89 -2.98
CA VAL A 200 12.12 -3.76 -3.30
C VAL A 200 11.69 -5.21 -3.03
N GLY A 201 10.93 -5.77 -3.97
CA GLY A 201 10.56 -7.18 -4.01
C GLY A 201 10.03 -7.56 -5.40
N PRO A 202 10.48 -8.67 -6.01
CA PRO A 202 10.17 -9.00 -7.40
C PRO A 202 8.71 -9.39 -7.71
N ASN A 203 7.82 -9.49 -6.71
CA ASN A 203 6.48 -10.10 -6.86
C ASN A 203 5.33 -9.28 -6.24
N GLN A 204 5.39 -7.95 -6.20
CA GLN A 204 4.22 -7.16 -5.80
C GLN A 204 3.28 -6.93 -7.00
N LEU A 205 2.19 -7.70 -7.03
CA LEU A 205 0.96 -7.37 -7.76
C LEU A 205 0.23 -6.26 -6.98
N PHE A 206 -0.03 -5.14 -7.63
CA PHE A 206 -0.85 -4.07 -7.07
C PHE A 206 -2.33 -4.42 -7.21
N TYR A 207 -2.99 -4.80 -6.11
CA TYR A 207 -4.44 -4.96 -6.09
C TYR A 207 -5.10 -3.62 -5.75
N PHE A 208 -5.56 -2.90 -6.76
CA PHE A 208 -6.47 -1.76 -6.57
C PHE A 208 -7.91 -2.24 -6.73
N LYS A 209 -8.62 -2.43 -5.62
CA LYS A 209 -10.06 -2.71 -5.65
C LYS A 209 -10.82 -1.38 -5.72
N GLY A 210 -10.87 -0.78 -6.91
CA GLY A 210 -11.82 0.29 -7.21
C GLY A 210 -13.23 -0.27 -7.49
N PRO A 211 -14.28 0.57 -7.49
CA PRO A 211 -15.57 0.16 -8.04
C PRO A 211 -15.38 -0.27 -9.51
N LYS A 212 -16.27 -1.13 -10.01
CA LYS A 212 -16.26 -1.56 -11.41
C LYS A 212 -16.14 -0.33 -12.32
N LEU A 213 -15.23 -0.36 -13.29
CA LEU A 213 -14.95 0.80 -14.18
C LEU A 213 -16.22 1.34 -14.87
N GLU A 214 -17.18 0.44 -15.11
CA GLU A 214 -18.52 0.68 -15.66
C GLU A 214 -19.43 1.54 -14.77
N ASP A 215 -19.26 1.49 -13.44
CA ASP A 215 -20.09 2.25 -12.49
C ASP A 215 -19.51 3.63 -12.17
N ALA A 216 -18.24 3.87 -12.54
CA ALA A 216 -17.48 4.98 -11.99
C ALA A 216 -17.46 6.22 -12.89
N PHE A 217 -17.20 6.16 -14.20
CA PHE A 217 -16.95 7.41 -14.95
C PHE A 217 -17.20 7.37 -16.48
N PRO A 218 -17.76 8.45 -17.08
CA PRO A 218 -17.60 8.75 -18.49
C PRO A 218 -16.16 9.20 -18.79
N VAL A 219 -15.63 8.75 -19.94
CA VAL A 219 -14.25 8.82 -20.48
C VAL A 219 -13.39 10.06 -20.13
N ARG A 220 -14.00 11.23 -19.88
CA ARG A 220 -13.27 12.46 -19.45
C ARG A 220 -12.65 12.38 -18.05
N GLY A 221 -13.22 11.61 -17.12
CA GLY A 221 -12.72 11.53 -15.74
C GLY A 221 -11.41 10.75 -15.58
N LEU A 222 -11.12 9.85 -16.53
CA LEU A 222 -9.89 9.04 -16.52
C LEU A 222 -8.65 9.92 -16.77
N LEU A 223 -8.80 10.94 -17.63
CA LEU A 223 -7.74 11.88 -18.00
C LEU A 223 -7.32 12.74 -16.79
N ASP A 224 -8.28 13.28 -16.05
CA ASP A 224 -8.02 14.09 -14.84
C ASP A 224 -7.43 13.28 -13.69
N TYR A 225 -7.81 12.00 -13.57
CA TYR A 225 -7.27 11.09 -12.57
C TYR A 225 -5.81 10.73 -12.85
N LEU A 226 -5.47 10.45 -14.12
CA LEU A 226 -4.11 10.10 -14.54
C LEU A 226 -3.17 11.32 -14.59
N VAL A 227 -3.68 12.51 -14.93
CA VAL A 227 -2.92 13.77 -14.90
C VAL A 227 -2.52 14.17 -13.47
N LYS A 228 -3.36 13.88 -12.47
CA LYS A 228 -3.03 14.13 -11.05
C LYS A 228 -1.91 13.25 -10.48
N PHE A 229 -1.49 12.22 -11.20
CA PHE A 229 -0.49 11.24 -10.74
C PHE A 229 0.92 11.42 -11.35
N GLN A 230 1.22 12.56 -11.98
CA GLN A 230 2.57 12.86 -12.46
C GLN A 230 3.48 13.37 -11.33
N PRO A 231 4.47 12.55 -10.94
CA PRO A 231 5.82 13.10 -10.99
C PRO A 231 6.79 12.04 -11.49
N LEU A 232 7.08 12.07 -12.80
CA LEU A 232 8.40 11.92 -13.43
C LEU A 232 8.18 11.68 -14.94
N ILE A 233 8.94 12.42 -15.75
CA ILE A 233 8.83 12.52 -17.22
C ILE A 233 8.91 11.15 -17.95
N ARG A 234 9.40 10.10 -17.28
CA ARG A 234 9.47 8.73 -17.81
C ARG A 234 8.12 7.98 -17.79
N ASP A 235 7.22 8.36 -16.88
CA ASP A 235 5.90 7.75 -16.72
C ASP A 235 4.81 8.52 -17.46
N ALA A 236 5.05 9.79 -17.81
CA ALA A 236 4.17 10.57 -18.70
C ALA A 236 4.02 9.91 -20.08
N VAL A 237 5.15 9.49 -20.67
CA VAL A 237 5.17 8.79 -21.97
C VAL A 237 4.45 7.44 -21.89
N ARG A 238 4.63 6.70 -20.80
CA ARG A 238 3.98 5.41 -20.57
C ARG A 238 2.47 5.57 -20.34
N GLY A 239 2.06 6.62 -19.61
CA GLY A 239 0.67 6.99 -19.44
C GLY A 239 -0.01 7.34 -20.76
N SER A 240 0.62 8.18 -21.58
CA SER A 240 0.12 8.52 -22.92
C SER A 240 0.01 7.31 -23.84
N LEU A 241 0.97 6.38 -23.78
CA LEU A 241 0.97 5.13 -24.54
C LEU A 241 -0.25 4.26 -24.22
N ILE A 242 -0.58 4.19 -22.94
CA ILE A 242 -1.63 3.31 -22.44
C ILE A 242 -2.99 3.92 -22.67
N ILE A 243 -3.11 5.24 -22.54
CA ILE A 243 -4.31 5.98 -22.95
C ILE A 243 -4.57 5.73 -24.43
N TYR A 244 -3.56 5.88 -25.29
CA TYR A 244 -3.69 5.63 -26.73
C TYR A 244 -4.11 4.19 -27.06
N VAL A 245 -3.46 3.20 -26.45
CA VAL A 245 -3.79 1.77 -26.65
C VAL A 245 -5.21 1.47 -26.17
N MET A 246 -5.61 2.01 -25.02
CA MET A 246 -6.94 1.80 -24.46
C MET A 246 -8.05 2.46 -25.27
N GLU A 247 -7.85 3.70 -25.72
CA GLU A 247 -8.78 4.39 -26.59
C GLU A 247 -8.98 3.62 -27.89
N ARG A 248 -7.90 3.11 -28.49
CA ARG A 248 -7.99 2.30 -29.71
C ARG A 248 -8.73 0.99 -29.48
N LEU A 249 -8.42 0.26 -28.41
CA LEU A 249 -9.12 -0.99 -28.06
C LEU A 249 -10.63 -0.76 -27.82
N ILE A 250 -11.00 0.32 -27.11
CA ILE A 250 -12.39 0.67 -26.84
C ILE A 250 -13.13 1.04 -28.12
N ASN A 251 -12.50 1.83 -28.99
CA ASN A 251 -13.05 2.24 -30.30
C ASN A 251 -13.27 1.04 -31.24
N GLU A 252 -12.40 0.04 -31.16
CA GLU A 252 -12.53 -1.23 -31.90
C GLU A 252 -13.52 -2.22 -31.23
N GLY A 253 -14.20 -1.81 -30.16
CA GLY A 253 -15.26 -2.60 -29.53
C GLY A 253 -14.80 -3.54 -28.40
N TYR A 254 -13.51 -3.56 -28.08
CA TYR A 254 -12.99 -4.34 -26.95
C TYR A 254 -13.31 -3.67 -25.60
N ARG A 255 -13.39 -4.48 -24.54
CA ARG A 255 -13.76 -4.04 -23.17
C ARG A 255 -12.79 -4.63 -22.14
N PRO A 256 -11.64 -3.98 -21.92
CA PRO A 256 -10.67 -4.45 -20.93
C PRO A 256 -11.20 -4.27 -19.50
N GLU A 257 -10.96 -5.24 -18.63
CA GLU A 257 -11.37 -5.24 -17.22
C GLU A 257 -10.25 -4.71 -16.30
N THR A 258 -9.01 -5.15 -16.51
CA THR A 258 -7.87 -4.75 -15.68
C THR A 258 -6.63 -4.44 -16.51
N VAL A 259 -5.76 -3.59 -15.95
CA VAL A 259 -4.42 -3.32 -16.48
C VAL A 259 -3.42 -3.50 -15.37
N ASP A 260 -2.53 -4.47 -15.52
CA ASP A 260 -1.50 -4.78 -14.53
C ASP A 260 -0.14 -4.33 -15.05
N PHE A 261 0.60 -3.57 -14.24
CA PHE A 261 1.92 -3.07 -14.59
C PHE A 261 3.00 -3.90 -13.93
N HIS A 262 4.01 -4.27 -14.70
CA HIS A 262 5.16 -5.01 -14.20
C HIS A 262 6.39 -4.10 -14.06
N PRO A 263 7.21 -4.31 -13.02
CA PRO A 263 8.44 -3.52 -12.79
C PRO A 263 9.44 -3.56 -13.96
N ASN A 264 9.38 -4.59 -14.81
CA ASN A 264 10.23 -4.74 -16.00
C ASN A 264 9.79 -3.83 -17.19
N GLY A 265 8.74 -3.02 -17.02
CA GLY A 265 8.22 -2.13 -18.06
C GLY A 265 7.25 -2.79 -19.03
N THR A 266 6.74 -3.98 -18.71
CA THR A 266 5.62 -4.61 -19.42
C THR A 266 4.31 -4.30 -18.71
N PHE A 267 3.20 -4.41 -19.43
CA PHE A 267 1.86 -4.31 -18.88
C PHE A 267 0.99 -5.43 -19.43
N HIS A 268 0.04 -5.92 -18.64
CA HIS A 268 -0.96 -6.89 -19.04
C HIS A 268 -2.32 -6.21 -19.07
N ILE A 269 -3.12 -6.53 -20.08
CA ILE A 269 -4.52 -6.12 -20.15
C ILE A 269 -5.36 -7.38 -20.07
N SER A 270 -6.30 -7.43 -19.12
CA SER A 270 -7.22 -8.56 -18.97
C SER A 270 -8.59 -8.23 -19.55
N PHE A 271 -9.26 -9.23 -20.11
CA PHE A 271 -10.62 -9.16 -20.64
C PHE A 271 -11.51 -10.19 -19.92
N PRO A 272 -12.85 -10.01 -19.93
CA PRO A 272 -13.78 -10.93 -19.26
C PRO A 272 -13.62 -12.38 -19.76
N LYS A 273 -13.62 -13.35 -18.83
CA LYS A 273 -13.21 -14.75 -19.10
C LYS A 273 -14.39 -15.65 -19.53
N GLN A 274 -14.25 -16.38 -20.64
CA GLN A 274 -14.83 -17.72 -20.84
C GLN A 274 -13.80 -18.65 -21.54
N ASN A 275 -13.39 -19.73 -20.85
CA ASN A 275 -12.55 -20.89 -21.26
C ASN A 275 -11.21 -20.62 -21.99
N ALA A 276 -10.09 -21.05 -21.38
CA ALA A 276 -8.72 -20.63 -21.72
C ALA A 276 -7.91 -21.62 -22.58
N LEU A 277 -7.12 -21.07 -23.53
CA LEU A 277 -5.85 -21.62 -24.04
C LEU A 277 -4.88 -20.43 -24.25
N GLN A 278 -3.57 -20.67 -24.12
CA GLN A 278 -2.53 -19.64 -23.98
C GLN A 278 -1.60 -19.64 -25.19
N TYR A 279 -1.36 -18.48 -25.83
CA TYR A 279 -0.35 -18.33 -26.90
C TYR A 279 0.57 -17.12 -26.65
N ILE A 280 1.81 -17.23 -27.15
CA ILE A 280 2.88 -16.23 -27.02
C ILE A 280 3.25 -15.73 -28.43
N LEU A 281 3.17 -14.42 -28.66
CA LEU A 281 3.73 -13.77 -29.84
C LEU A 281 4.87 -12.83 -29.44
N GLY A 282 6.01 -12.94 -30.13
CA GLY A 282 7.17 -12.06 -29.97
C GLY A 282 7.59 -11.48 -31.31
N GLY A 283 7.81 -10.17 -31.36
CA GLY A 283 8.27 -9.46 -32.56
C GLY A 283 8.99 -8.15 -32.23
N TYR A 284 10.04 -7.87 -33.02
CA TYR A 284 10.90 -6.67 -33.02
C TYR A 284 10.10 -5.46 -33.60
N VAL A 285 10.46 -4.17 -33.42
CA VAL A 285 11.25 -3.36 -34.38
C VAL A 285 11.18 -1.86 -33.94
N PRO A 286 12.21 -1.03 -34.27
CA PRO A 286 12.15 0.44 -34.28
C PRO A 286 11.23 0.98 -35.38
N ASP A 287 9.92 1.02 -35.14
CA ASP A 287 8.96 2.02 -35.65
C ASP A 287 7.59 1.66 -35.09
N TYR A 288 7.11 2.52 -34.19
CA TYR A 288 6.09 2.19 -33.20
C TYR A 288 4.70 1.94 -33.81
N GLU A 289 4.33 2.70 -34.84
CA GLU A 289 3.03 2.54 -35.51
C GLU A 289 2.95 1.25 -36.32
N GLU A 290 4.03 0.87 -37.01
CA GLU A 290 4.06 -0.35 -37.85
C GLU A 290 4.07 -1.62 -37.00
N ALA A 291 4.69 -1.60 -35.82
CA ALA A 291 4.66 -2.69 -34.86
C ALA A 291 3.25 -2.92 -34.28
N ILE A 292 2.53 -1.85 -33.95
CA ILE A 292 1.14 -1.92 -33.47
C ILE A 292 0.21 -2.37 -34.58
N ASP A 293 0.33 -1.78 -35.77
CA ASP A 293 -0.51 -2.13 -36.90
C ASP A 293 -0.22 -3.57 -37.38
N GLY A 294 1.02 -4.04 -37.28
CA GLY A 294 1.44 -5.42 -37.52
C GLY A 294 0.89 -6.41 -36.50
N ALA A 295 0.88 -6.06 -35.21
CA ALA A 295 0.30 -6.89 -34.17
C ALA A 295 -1.23 -6.98 -34.28
N LEU A 296 -1.90 -5.85 -34.59
CA LEU A 296 -3.33 -5.79 -34.91
C LEU A 296 -3.69 -6.59 -36.17
N LYS A 297 -2.91 -6.45 -37.25
CA LYS A 297 -3.09 -7.24 -38.49
C LYS A 297 -2.81 -8.73 -38.30
N GLY A 298 -1.87 -9.08 -37.40
CA GLY A 298 -1.60 -10.44 -36.97
C GLY A 298 -2.82 -11.07 -36.29
N ALA A 299 -3.37 -10.38 -35.28
CA ALA A 299 -4.60 -10.82 -34.62
C ALA A 299 -5.81 -10.87 -35.56
N LEU A 300 -5.93 -9.92 -36.49
CA LEU A 300 -7.00 -9.89 -37.50
C LEU A 300 -6.94 -11.05 -38.51
N ARG A 301 -5.75 -11.62 -38.79
CA ARG A 301 -5.60 -12.78 -39.70
C ARG A 301 -6.12 -14.09 -39.10
N ASP A 302 -6.17 -14.19 -37.77
CA ASP A 302 -6.68 -15.36 -37.06
C ASP A 302 -8.22 -15.31 -36.85
N VAL A 303 -8.89 -14.23 -37.26
CA VAL A 303 -10.35 -13.99 -37.17
C VAL A 303 -11.15 -14.74 -38.25
N LYS A 304 -10.97 -16.06 -38.35
CA LYS A 304 -12.03 -16.94 -38.86
C LYS A 304 -12.63 -17.85 -37.79
N GLY A 305 -12.23 -17.68 -36.53
CA GLY A 305 -12.89 -18.24 -35.36
C GLY A 305 -12.99 -17.20 -34.25
N ILE A 306 -14.15 -17.15 -33.60
CA ILE A 306 -14.56 -16.28 -32.49
C ILE A 306 -13.43 -16.08 -31.45
N PRO A 307 -13.16 -14.87 -30.93
CA PRO A 307 -12.01 -14.63 -30.06
C PRO A 307 -12.21 -15.28 -28.67
N ASN A 308 -11.34 -16.22 -28.34
CA ASN A 308 -11.17 -16.76 -27.00
C ASN A 308 -9.86 -16.21 -26.40
N CYS A 309 -9.96 -15.55 -25.24
CA CYS A 309 -8.90 -15.24 -24.28
C CYS A 309 -7.47 -15.01 -24.83
N GLU A 310 -7.07 -13.77 -25.10
CA GLU A 310 -5.68 -13.45 -25.42
C GLU A 310 -5.03 -12.56 -24.35
N THR A 311 -3.82 -12.91 -23.94
CA THR A 311 -2.94 -12.08 -23.10
C THR A 311 -1.82 -11.55 -23.97
N TRP A 312 -1.71 -10.22 -24.05
CA TRP A 312 -0.76 -9.55 -24.93
C TRP A 312 0.46 -9.09 -24.14
N ASN A 313 1.66 -9.50 -24.57
CA ASN A 313 2.93 -9.09 -23.98
C ASN A 313 3.70 -8.21 -24.96
N ILE A 314 3.84 -6.93 -24.65
CA ILE A 314 4.58 -5.97 -25.49
C ILE A 314 5.92 -5.64 -24.81
N PHE A 315 7.03 -5.91 -25.49
CA PHE A 315 8.39 -5.68 -24.99
C PHE A 315 9.06 -4.49 -25.70
N PRO A 316 9.53 -3.45 -24.99
CA PRO A 316 10.41 -2.46 -25.59
C PRO A 316 11.87 -2.95 -25.57
N LYS A 317 12.54 -3.01 -26.73
CA LYS A 317 14.01 -3.17 -26.78
C LYS A 317 14.71 -1.81 -26.78
N LYS A 318 15.56 -1.61 -25.76
CA LYS A 318 16.62 -0.59 -25.60
C LYS A 318 16.51 0.67 -26.49
N VAL A 319 15.83 1.71 -25.99
CA VAL A 319 15.82 3.05 -26.59
C VAL A 319 17.06 3.81 -26.13
N ILE A 320 18.12 3.84 -26.96
CA ILE A 320 19.31 4.67 -26.73
C ILE A 320 19.45 5.63 -27.91
N ARG A 321 18.56 6.64 -28.01
CA ARG A 321 18.71 7.92 -28.77
C ARG A 321 17.39 8.63 -29.07
N GLY A 322 16.24 7.95 -28.99
CA GLY A 322 14.95 8.47 -29.47
C GLY A 322 14.24 9.52 -28.58
N GLU A 323 14.61 9.65 -27.30
CA GLU A 323 13.87 10.48 -26.34
C GLU A 323 13.83 11.97 -26.74
N LYS A 324 14.88 12.51 -27.37
CA LYS A 324 14.90 13.91 -27.84
C LYS A 324 14.02 14.17 -29.07
N GLN A 325 13.88 13.18 -29.94
CA GLN A 325 13.13 13.33 -31.19
C GLN A 325 11.63 13.18 -30.94
N MET A 326 11.26 12.29 -30.02
CA MET A 326 9.89 12.10 -29.55
C MET A 326 9.36 13.31 -28.78
N LEU A 327 10.16 13.91 -27.88
CA LEU A 327 9.76 15.14 -27.16
C LEU A 327 9.55 16.30 -28.13
N LYS A 328 10.38 16.41 -29.17
CA LYS A 328 10.26 17.46 -30.18
C LYS A 328 8.97 17.33 -30.99
N HIS A 329 8.61 16.11 -31.40
CA HIS A 329 7.39 15.86 -32.16
C HIS A 329 6.12 16.11 -31.33
N LEU A 330 6.11 15.68 -30.06
CA LEU A 330 4.99 15.95 -29.14
C LEU A 330 4.83 17.46 -28.86
N MET A 331 5.92 18.19 -28.73
CA MET A 331 5.91 19.65 -28.56
C MET A 331 5.49 20.39 -29.83
N GLU A 332 5.75 19.83 -31.02
CA GLU A 332 5.26 20.35 -32.31
C GLU A 332 3.75 20.09 -32.50
N GLU A 333 3.22 18.94 -32.04
CA GLU A 333 1.78 18.68 -32.05
C GLU A 333 0.99 19.51 -31.03
N LEU A 334 1.53 19.70 -29.82
CA LEU A 334 0.91 20.54 -28.78
C LEU A 334 0.92 22.03 -29.14
N ASN A 335 1.88 22.49 -29.95
CA ASN A 335 1.95 23.87 -30.46
C ASN A 335 1.07 24.11 -31.70
N ASN A 336 0.40 23.09 -32.23
CA ASN A 336 -0.47 23.26 -33.38
C ASN A 336 -1.79 23.95 -32.93
N VAL A 337 -1.86 25.26 -33.21
CA VAL A 337 -2.84 26.27 -32.72
C VAL A 337 -4.31 25.82 -32.78
N HIS A 338 -4.65 24.89 -33.66
CA HIS A 338 -6.01 24.38 -33.84
C HIS A 338 -6.55 23.53 -32.66
N GLN A 339 -5.68 22.92 -31.84
CA GLN A 339 -6.09 22.18 -30.65
C GLN A 339 -6.34 23.12 -29.45
N HIS A 340 -5.61 24.25 -29.39
CA HIS A 340 -5.71 25.21 -28.30
C HIS A 340 -7.02 26.02 -28.37
N GLU A 341 -7.43 26.48 -29.55
CA GLU A 341 -8.71 27.18 -29.74
C GLU A 341 -9.92 26.28 -29.44
N LYS A 342 -9.82 24.98 -29.75
CA LYS A 342 -10.87 24.01 -29.43
C LYS A 342 -11.00 23.79 -27.92
N LEU A 343 -9.88 23.77 -27.20
CA LEU A 343 -9.83 23.65 -25.74
C LEU A 343 -10.37 24.91 -25.03
N VAL A 344 -10.01 26.10 -25.52
CA VAL A 344 -10.51 27.38 -25.00
C VAL A 344 -12.02 27.52 -25.21
N SER A 345 -12.54 27.16 -26.40
CA SER A 345 -13.99 27.20 -26.66
C SER A 345 -14.81 26.23 -25.79
N LEU A 346 -14.20 25.11 -25.38
CA LEU A 346 -14.82 24.12 -24.50
C LEU A 346 -14.81 24.57 -23.03
N LEU A 347 -13.80 25.34 -22.62
CA LEU A 347 -13.71 25.93 -21.29
C LEU A 347 -14.65 27.13 -21.13
N GLU A 348 -14.75 28.00 -22.14
CA GLU A 348 -15.69 29.13 -22.15
C GLU A 348 -17.16 28.66 -22.14
N LYS A 349 -17.49 27.55 -22.84
CA LYS A 349 -18.83 26.94 -22.75
C LYS A 349 -19.14 26.38 -21.37
N ALA A 350 -18.14 25.85 -20.66
CA ALA A 350 -18.32 25.26 -19.33
C ALA A 350 -18.47 26.31 -18.21
N GLU A 351 -17.95 27.52 -18.39
CA GLU A 351 -18.18 28.63 -17.44
C GLU A 351 -19.55 29.28 -17.59
N ILE A 352 -20.10 29.33 -18.82
CA ILE A 352 -21.44 29.89 -19.07
C ILE A 352 -22.55 29.02 -18.47
N GLU A 353 -22.38 27.69 -18.42
CA GLU A 353 -23.32 26.76 -17.77
C GLU A 353 -23.29 26.78 -16.23
N LYS A 354 -22.30 27.43 -15.61
CA LYS A 354 -22.25 27.63 -14.15
C LYS A 354 -22.87 28.95 -13.68
N CYS A 355 -23.21 29.86 -14.60
CA CYS A 355 -23.77 31.18 -14.32
C CYS A 355 -25.24 31.36 -14.77
N MET A 356 -25.90 30.28 -15.22
CA MET A 356 -27.36 30.16 -15.33
C MET A 356 -27.83 29.07 -14.37
#